data_AF-A0A3B9H978-F1
#
_entry.id   AF-A0A3B9H978-F1
#
_cell.length_a   1.000
_cell.length_b   1.000
_cell.length_c   1.000
_cell.angle_alpha   90.00
_cell.angle_beta   90.00
_cell.angle_gamma   90.00
#
_symmetry.space_group_name_H-M   'P 1'
#
loop_
_entity.id
_entity.type
_entity.pdbx_description
1 polymer ?
#
loop_
_entity_poly.entity_id
_entity_poly.type
_entity_poly.pdbx_seq_one_letter_code
_entity_poly.pdbx_strand_id
1 'polypeptide(L)'
;AHVPYIIKPYEDIVKNPKDTILFDEALHNQIDQQKEDLGADGALLKTPSGEVYHVNMLEKLLATILAKMSNFVPEAGIWLNTQRPEWNDANNALVGNGTSMVTLYYMRRFFSFLDHLIDSVDFTSFTVSVELYDFFKEISNELAKHKSLLTNKIGDQERQSFVDALGQAGSSYRNQIYNNGFSSKTADISTADLKVFIRISLSFIDHSIDANKREDGLYHAYNLITFEDQGGVSISYLDEMLEGQVAVLSSGYLSPAQADEVLNQMRKSKLYREDQNSYILYPNKDLPRFFEKNNVPNEVVENSTLLKTLLTNNNKQIIQKDSTGNYHFNGNFTNTDSLNNALSELPARYENLVSTEKDDLLHVFEDLFDHKSFTGRSGTFFGFEGLGSIYWHMVSKLALAVQEVLWESIHKQSNSKVSESLRKHYYAVVDGIGAHKTPKAYGAFPTDPYSHTPAGRGAQQPGMTGQVKEDILCRWGEFGVYAEGGKLFFDPSIVRSEEYLEEQKEFGFYDVENEKQTLTVPKHALCFTYCQVPIVYHRESNSKGIELVLSNGEKKKIDQHHLDVVDAANLFSRNGKISQIHIYFS
;
A
#
# COMPACT_ATOMS: atom_id res chain seq x y z
N ALA A 1 -2.28 -15.01 -17.42
CA ALA A 1 -3.42 -14.23 -17.95
C ALA A 1 -2.91 -13.45 -19.14
N HIS A 2 -3.64 -13.47 -20.24
CA HIS A 2 -3.38 -12.72 -21.44
C HIS A 2 -4.32 -11.52 -21.43
N VAL A 3 -3.86 -10.40 -20.86
CA VAL A 3 -4.65 -9.17 -20.79
C VAL A 3 -4.23 -8.32 -21.98
N PRO A 4 -5.16 -7.78 -22.80
CA PRO A 4 -4.85 -7.05 -24.04
C PRO A 4 -4.37 -5.61 -23.77
N TYR A 5 -3.43 -5.46 -22.84
CA TYR A 5 -2.82 -4.20 -22.44
C TYR A 5 -1.36 -4.19 -22.86
N ILE A 6 -0.99 -3.19 -23.66
CA ILE A 6 0.38 -2.98 -24.14
C ILE A 6 0.98 -1.81 -23.37
N ILE A 7 1.90 -2.12 -22.46
CA ILE A 7 2.68 -1.10 -21.76
C ILE A 7 3.74 -0.58 -22.74
N LYS A 8 3.73 0.74 -22.99
CA LYS A 8 4.58 1.40 -23.99
C LYS A 8 6.08 1.22 -23.74
N PRO A 9 6.93 1.49 -24.74
CA PRO A 9 8.38 1.59 -24.55
C PRO A 9 8.77 2.58 -23.43
N TYR A 10 9.92 2.36 -22.80
CA TYR A 10 10.37 3.14 -21.64
C TYR A 10 10.49 4.63 -21.95
N GLU A 11 11.07 4.96 -23.09
CA GLU A 11 11.24 6.32 -23.60
C GLU A 11 9.91 7.08 -23.74
N ASP A 12 8.85 6.41 -24.15
CA ASP A 12 7.51 7.00 -24.24
C ASP A 12 6.90 7.24 -22.86
N ILE A 13 7.16 6.33 -21.90
CA ILE A 13 6.74 6.48 -20.51
C ILE A 13 7.47 7.65 -19.84
N VAL A 14 8.78 7.79 -20.05
CA VAL A 14 9.56 8.95 -19.56
C VAL A 14 9.03 10.25 -20.14
N LYS A 15 8.74 10.26 -21.44
CA LYS A 15 8.19 11.43 -22.13
C LYS A 15 6.81 11.84 -21.62
N ASN A 16 5.93 10.88 -21.33
CA ASN A 16 4.61 11.15 -20.78
C ASN A 16 4.14 9.99 -19.86
N PRO A 17 4.44 10.05 -18.55
CA PRO A 17 4.14 8.94 -17.65
C PRO A 17 2.66 8.81 -17.28
N LYS A 18 1.80 9.66 -17.84
CA LYS A 18 0.33 9.58 -17.72
C LYS A 18 -0.32 8.83 -18.90
N ASP A 19 0.39 8.62 -19.99
CA ASP A 19 -0.09 7.94 -21.21
C ASP A 19 0.87 6.78 -21.58
N THR A 20 0.68 5.64 -20.92
CA THR A 20 1.68 4.57 -20.83
C THR A 20 1.15 3.19 -21.20
N ILE A 21 -0.17 3.00 -21.30
CA ILE A 21 -0.77 1.70 -21.58
C ILE A 21 -1.87 1.85 -22.65
N LEU A 22 -1.71 1.10 -23.74
CA LEU A 22 -2.67 1.01 -24.82
C LEU A 22 -3.55 -0.24 -24.65
N PHE A 23 -4.81 -0.14 -25.08
CA PHE A 23 -5.67 -1.30 -25.26
C PHE A 23 -5.47 -1.86 -26.68
N ASP A 24 -5.07 -3.13 -26.78
CA ASP A 24 -4.90 -3.81 -28.07
C ASP A 24 -6.20 -4.52 -28.48
N GLU A 25 -6.97 -3.86 -29.34
CA GLU A 25 -8.26 -4.37 -29.82
C GLU A 25 -8.11 -5.64 -30.66
N ALA A 26 -7.05 -5.77 -31.45
CA ALA A 26 -6.81 -6.97 -32.25
C ALA A 26 -6.53 -8.17 -31.35
N LEU A 27 -5.70 -7.98 -30.32
CA LEU A 27 -5.41 -8.99 -29.32
C LEU A 27 -6.64 -9.35 -28.49
N HIS A 28 -7.46 -8.37 -28.11
CA HIS A 28 -8.71 -8.61 -27.42
C HIS A 28 -9.65 -9.52 -28.21
N ASN A 29 -9.87 -9.20 -29.49
CA ASN A 29 -10.70 -10.01 -30.39
C ASN A 29 -10.14 -11.43 -30.55
N GLN A 30 -8.82 -11.57 -30.64
CA GLN A 30 -8.16 -12.88 -30.66
C GLN A 30 -8.43 -13.68 -29.38
N ILE A 31 -8.29 -13.07 -28.20
CA ILE A 31 -8.52 -13.72 -26.91
C ILE A 31 -9.99 -14.14 -26.77
N ASP A 32 -10.93 -13.31 -27.22
CA ASP A 32 -12.36 -13.65 -27.16
C ASP A 32 -12.70 -14.81 -28.09
N GLN A 33 -12.14 -14.86 -29.30
CA GLN A 33 -12.29 -16.03 -30.18
C GLN A 33 -11.71 -17.29 -29.52
N GLN A 34 -10.54 -17.20 -28.89
CA GLN A 34 -9.94 -18.32 -28.16
C GLN A 34 -10.79 -18.78 -26.98
N LYS A 35 -11.55 -17.87 -26.34
CA LYS A 35 -12.49 -18.22 -25.26
C LYS A 35 -13.74 -18.92 -25.75
N GLU A 36 -14.19 -18.65 -26.97
CA GLU A 36 -15.27 -19.42 -27.60
C GLU A 36 -14.85 -20.87 -27.83
N ASP A 37 -13.58 -21.08 -28.23
CA ASP A 37 -13.05 -22.41 -28.55
C ASP A 37 -12.61 -23.23 -27.32
N LEU A 38 -11.95 -22.58 -26.35
CA LEU A 38 -11.27 -23.23 -25.22
C LEU A 38 -11.89 -22.92 -23.85
N GLY A 39 -12.97 -22.13 -23.81
CA GLY A 39 -13.51 -21.59 -22.56
C GLY A 39 -12.56 -20.58 -21.91
N ALA A 40 -12.61 -20.44 -20.59
CA ALA A 40 -11.83 -19.42 -19.86
C ALA A 40 -10.30 -19.51 -20.09
N ASP A 41 -9.77 -20.71 -20.39
CA ASP A 41 -8.35 -20.94 -20.68
C ASP A 41 -7.90 -20.34 -22.03
N GLY A 42 -8.83 -19.89 -22.87
CA GLY A 42 -8.55 -19.02 -24.02
C GLY A 42 -7.84 -17.72 -23.62
N ALA A 43 -8.06 -17.23 -22.40
CA ALA A 43 -7.41 -16.02 -21.88
C ALA A 43 -6.02 -16.27 -21.25
N LEU A 44 -5.35 -17.36 -21.62
CA LEU A 44 -4.00 -17.70 -21.17
C LEU A 44 -2.99 -17.58 -22.31
N LEU A 45 -1.77 -17.16 -21.98
CA LEU A 45 -0.66 -17.11 -22.93
C LEU A 45 -0.36 -18.53 -23.44
N LYS A 46 0.00 -18.62 -24.72
CA LYS A 46 0.20 -19.89 -25.41
C LYS A 46 1.67 -20.10 -25.80
N THR A 47 2.07 -21.35 -25.95
CA THR A 47 3.32 -21.76 -26.61
C THR A 47 3.23 -21.47 -28.12
N PRO A 48 4.36 -21.54 -28.87
CA PRO A 48 4.33 -21.51 -30.33
C PRO A 48 3.52 -22.65 -30.97
N SER A 49 3.32 -23.76 -30.24
CA SER A 49 2.45 -24.88 -30.66
C SER A 49 0.96 -24.63 -30.39
N GLY A 50 0.58 -23.53 -29.73
CA GLY A 50 -0.80 -23.16 -29.43
C GLY A 50 -1.34 -23.71 -28.10
N GLU A 51 -0.53 -24.41 -27.31
CA GLU A 51 -0.91 -24.95 -25.99
C GLU A 51 -0.78 -23.88 -24.89
N VAL A 52 -1.45 -24.06 -23.75
CA VAL A 52 -1.26 -23.14 -22.61
C VAL A 52 0.19 -23.19 -22.12
N TYR A 53 0.80 -22.01 -21.96
CA TYR A 53 2.17 -21.89 -21.46
C TYR A 53 2.20 -22.07 -19.94
N HIS A 54 2.95 -23.08 -19.48
CA HIS A 54 3.08 -23.43 -18.07
C HIS A 54 4.45 -23.04 -17.54
N VAL A 55 4.46 -22.45 -16.34
CA VAL A 55 5.67 -22.00 -15.63
C VAL A 55 5.59 -22.39 -14.16
N ASN A 56 6.73 -22.47 -13.48
CA ASN A 56 6.77 -22.80 -12.06
C ASN A 56 6.47 -21.58 -11.16
N MET A 57 6.34 -21.82 -9.86
CA MET A 57 6.02 -20.77 -8.89
C MET A 57 7.10 -19.68 -8.80
N LEU A 58 8.39 -20.04 -8.91
CA LEU A 58 9.46 -19.04 -8.83
C LEU A 58 9.41 -18.07 -10.01
N GLU A 59 9.17 -18.56 -11.22
CA GLU A 59 8.98 -17.71 -12.40
C GLU A 59 7.81 -16.73 -12.20
N LYS A 60 6.70 -17.18 -11.60
CA LYS A 60 5.57 -16.30 -11.25
C LYS A 60 5.98 -15.19 -10.27
N LEU A 61 6.79 -15.52 -9.27
CA LEU A 61 7.30 -14.56 -8.29
C LEU A 61 8.29 -13.59 -8.94
N LEU A 62 9.23 -14.08 -9.75
CA LEU A 62 10.20 -13.26 -10.45
C LEU A 62 9.54 -12.28 -11.43
N ALA A 63 8.53 -12.72 -12.18
CA ALA A 63 7.80 -11.84 -13.09
C ALA A 63 7.21 -10.62 -12.36
N THR A 64 6.62 -10.80 -11.18
CA THR A 64 6.08 -9.67 -10.40
C THR A 64 7.16 -8.83 -9.72
N ILE A 65 8.26 -9.44 -9.26
CA ILE A 65 9.36 -8.73 -8.62
C ILE A 65 10.11 -7.86 -9.63
N LEU A 66 10.48 -8.44 -10.76
CA LEU A 66 11.26 -7.75 -11.78
C LEU A 66 10.44 -6.60 -12.40
N ALA A 67 9.13 -6.75 -12.56
CA ALA A 67 8.26 -5.65 -12.97
C ALA A 67 8.22 -4.49 -11.96
N LYS A 68 8.38 -4.76 -10.65
CA LYS A 68 8.50 -3.71 -9.64
C LYS A 68 9.91 -3.11 -9.63
N MET A 69 10.95 -3.93 -9.70
CA MET A 69 12.34 -3.48 -9.76
C MET A 69 12.63 -2.65 -11.02
N SER A 70 12.01 -2.95 -12.16
CA SER A 70 12.13 -2.12 -13.37
C SER A 70 11.51 -0.73 -13.23
N ASN A 71 10.73 -0.49 -12.17
CA ASN A 71 10.13 0.81 -11.83
C ASN A 71 10.70 1.38 -10.52
N PHE A 72 11.77 0.79 -9.99
CA PHE A 72 12.38 1.26 -8.75
C PHE A 72 13.22 2.51 -9.01
N VAL A 73 12.88 3.59 -8.31
CA VAL A 73 13.62 4.85 -8.30
C VAL A 73 14.32 4.97 -6.95
N PRO A 74 15.66 4.86 -6.89
CA PRO A 74 16.41 4.96 -5.64
C PRO A 74 16.04 6.22 -4.87
N GLU A 75 15.92 6.13 -3.55
CA GLU A 75 15.49 7.18 -2.63
C GLU A 75 14.08 7.77 -2.89
N ALA A 76 13.32 7.32 -3.89
CA ALA A 76 11.97 7.84 -4.18
C ALA A 76 10.85 6.78 -4.05
N GLY A 77 11.14 5.50 -4.30
CA GLY A 77 10.16 4.41 -4.23
C GLY A 77 9.87 3.76 -5.59
N ILE A 78 8.69 3.13 -5.73
CA ILE A 78 8.27 2.50 -6.99
C ILE A 78 7.44 3.47 -7.83
N TRP A 79 7.83 3.68 -9.07
CA TRP A 79 7.17 4.63 -9.97
C TRP A 79 5.74 4.24 -10.34
N LEU A 80 4.81 5.18 -10.20
CA LEU A 80 3.37 5.02 -10.46
C LEU A 80 3.01 5.41 -11.89
N ASN A 81 3.42 4.60 -12.86
CA ASN A 81 3.31 4.91 -14.29
C ASN A 81 2.37 3.96 -15.08
N THR A 82 1.40 3.33 -14.41
CA THR A 82 0.53 2.30 -15.03
C THR A 82 -0.94 2.72 -15.17
N GLN A 83 -1.19 4.03 -15.29
CA GLN A 83 -2.52 4.64 -15.52
C GLN A 83 -3.58 4.35 -14.44
N ARG A 84 -3.20 3.78 -13.30
CA ARG A 84 -4.09 3.51 -12.16
C ARG A 84 -3.36 3.80 -10.85
N PRO A 85 -4.08 4.28 -9.82
CA PRO A 85 -3.51 4.52 -8.50
C PRO A 85 -3.25 3.20 -7.75
N GLU A 86 -2.69 3.33 -6.55
CA GLU A 86 -2.63 2.26 -5.55
C GLU A 86 -3.92 2.22 -4.71
N TRP A 87 -3.82 2.02 -3.39
CA TRP A 87 -4.98 1.85 -2.51
C TRP A 87 -5.86 3.12 -2.43
N ASN A 88 -5.24 4.30 -2.33
CA ASN A 88 -5.98 5.56 -2.20
C ASN A 88 -6.36 6.16 -3.56
N ASP A 89 -7.55 5.83 -4.06
CA ASP A 89 -8.07 6.37 -5.31
C ASP A 89 -8.29 7.91 -5.25
N ALA A 90 -8.42 8.51 -4.06
CA ALA A 90 -8.53 9.96 -3.94
C ALA A 90 -7.22 10.70 -4.26
N ASN A 91 -6.08 10.00 -4.25
CA ASN A 91 -4.76 10.50 -4.68
C ASN A 91 -4.38 10.03 -6.11
N ASN A 92 -5.37 9.80 -6.97
CA ASN A 92 -5.15 9.28 -8.32
C ASN A 92 -4.35 10.18 -9.28
N ALA A 93 -4.22 11.48 -9.01
CA ALA A 93 -3.41 12.36 -9.86
C ALA A 93 -1.90 12.18 -9.65
N LEU A 94 -1.49 11.47 -8.58
CA LEU A 94 -0.12 11.00 -8.40
C LEU A 94 0.33 10.05 -9.51
N VAL A 95 -0.59 9.36 -10.18
CA VAL A 95 -0.24 8.53 -11.34
C VAL A 95 0.40 9.41 -12.42
N GLY A 96 1.58 9.01 -12.88
CA GLY A 96 2.47 9.84 -13.68
C GLY A 96 3.76 10.09 -12.91
N ASN A 97 3.84 11.19 -12.18
CA ASN A 97 5.08 11.62 -11.51
C ASN A 97 5.25 11.06 -10.10
N GLY A 98 4.24 10.41 -9.53
CA GLY A 98 4.29 9.86 -8.19
C GLY A 98 5.16 8.60 -8.10
N THR A 99 5.86 8.45 -6.98
CA THR A 99 6.53 7.21 -6.59
C THR A 99 6.01 6.74 -5.24
N SER A 100 5.90 5.43 -5.06
CA SER A 100 5.36 4.79 -3.86
C SER A 100 6.46 4.23 -2.99
N MET A 101 6.73 4.90 -1.86
CA MET A 101 7.49 4.32 -0.76
C MET A 101 6.66 3.27 -0.02
N VAL A 102 5.33 3.42 0.01
CA VAL A 102 4.38 2.42 0.54
C VAL A 102 4.65 1.04 -0.04
N THR A 103 4.67 0.92 -1.38
CA THR A 103 4.98 -0.34 -2.06
C THR A 103 6.42 -0.78 -1.81
N LEU A 104 7.38 0.15 -1.73
CA LEU A 104 8.78 -0.19 -1.43
C LEU A 104 8.94 -0.81 -0.03
N TYR A 105 8.23 -0.31 0.99
CA TYR A 105 8.23 -0.87 2.34
C TYR A 105 7.69 -2.31 2.37
N TYR A 106 6.61 -2.59 1.63
CA TYR A 106 6.09 -3.95 1.49
C TYR A 106 7.00 -4.84 0.63
N MET A 107 7.66 -4.29 -0.39
CA MET A 107 8.70 -5.00 -1.13
C MET A 107 9.85 -5.39 -0.23
N ARG A 108 10.28 -4.52 0.69
CA ARG A 108 11.30 -4.86 1.69
C ARG A 108 10.90 -6.10 2.49
N ARG A 109 9.68 -6.14 3.04
CA ARG A 109 9.14 -7.32 3.75
C ARG A 109 9.15 -8.55 2.84
N PHE A 110 8.73 -8.40 1.60
CA PHE A 110 8.64 -9.48 0.62
C PHE A 110 10.00 -10.05 0.22
N PHE A 111 11.00 -9.20 -0.06
CA PHE A 111 12.36 -9.64 -0.36
C PHE A 111 13.02 -10.28 0.86
N SER A 112 12.78 -9.76 2.07
CA SER A 112 13.24 -10.41 3.30
C SER A 112 12.63 -11.80 3.46
N PHE A 113 11.33 -11.95 3.22
CA PHE A 113 10.68 -13.27 3.19
C PHE A 113 11.31 -14.20 2.15
N LEU A 114 11.61 -13.71 0.94
CA LEU A 114 12.24 -14.52 -0.09
C LEU A 114 13.67 -14.95 0.25
N ASP A 115 14.48 -14.08 0.86
CA ASP A 115 15.84 -14.44 1.29
C ASP A 115 15.80 -15.63 2.27
N HIS A 116 14.90 -15.59 3.25
CA HIS A 116 14.68 -16.70 4.19
C HIS A 116 14.11 -17.95 3.50
N LEU A 117 13.14 -17.78 2.58
CA LEU A 117 12.54 -18.90 1.85
C LEU A 117 13.62 -19.64 1.04
N ILE A 118 14.51 -18.92 0.37
CA ILE A 118 15.55 -19.50 -0.48
C ILE A 118 16.67 -20.14 0.35
N ASP A 119 16.91 -19.67 1.58
CA ASP A 119 17.79 -20.37 2.53
C ASP A 119 17.19 -21.71 3.01
N SER A 120 15.87 -21.90 2.90
CA SER A 120 15.18 -23.11 3.37
C SER A 120 14.99 -24.21 2.32
N VAL A 121 15.37 -23.98 1.06
CA VAL A 121 15.16 -24.93 -0.04
C VAL A 121 16.46 -25.65 -0.43
N ASP A 122 16.35 -26.94 -0.76
CA ASP A 122 17.51 -27.80 -1.12
C ASP A 122 17.88 -27.76 -2.62
N PHE A 123 17.24 -26.92 -3.43
CA PHE A 123 17.52 -26.84 -4.87
C PHE A 123 18.74 -25.97 -5.19
N THR A 124 19.53 -26.38 -6.18
CA THR A 124 20.72 -25.65 -6.65
C THR A 124 20.43 -24.67 -7.78
N SER A 125 19.39 -24.93 -8.58
CA SER A 125 18.94 -24.08 -9.68
C SER A 125 17.44 -24.22 -9.94
N PHE A 126 16.89 -23.27 -10.69
CA PHE A 126 15.50 -23.23 -11.11
C PHE A 126 15.41 -22.90 -12.59
N THR A 127 14.67 -23.73 -13.32
CA THR A 127 14.41 -23.53 -14.75
C THR A 127 13.30 -22.49 -14.94
N VAL A 128 13.55 -21.48 -15.78
CA VAL A 128 12.59 -20.43 -16.14
C VAL A 128 12.59 -20.21 -17.65
N SER A 129 11.59 -19.50 -18.18
CA SER A 129 11.59 -19.02 -19.56
C SER A 129 12.86 -18.23 -19.89
N VAL A 130 13.46 -18.47 -21.06
CA VAL A 130 14.70 -17.78 -21.45
C VAL A 130 14.54 -16.26 -21.49
N GLU A 131 13.36 -15.77 -21.90
CA GLU A 131 13.05 -14.35 -21.95
C GLU A 131 13.06 -13.72 -20.54
N LEU A 132 12.58 -14.46 -19.53
CA LEU A 132 12.60 -14.01 -18.14
C LEU A 132 14.00 -14.11 -17.53
N TYR A 133 14.76 -15.14 -17.89
CA TYR A 133 16.16 -15.28 -17.49
C TYR A 133 16.98 -14.06 -17.94
N ASP A 134 16.83 -13.65 -19.20
CA ASP A 134 17.54 -12.48 -19.74
C ASP A 134 17.16 -11.20 -19.00
N PHE A 135 15.87 -10.99 -18.73
CA PHE A 135 15.39 -9.86 -17.94
C PHE A 135 15.96 -9.86 -16.50
N PHE A 136 15.91 -11.01 -15.83
CA PHE A 136 16.49 -11.20 -14.49
C PHE A 136 17.98 -10.85 -14.47
N LYS A 137 18.73 -11.35 -15.45
CA LYS A 137 20.17 -11.16 -15.54
C LYS A 137 20.52 -9.69 -15.81
N GLU A 138 19.77 -9.03 -16.68
CA GLU A 138 19.95 -7.62 -16.98
C GLU A 138 19.73 -6.75 -15.73
N ILE A 139 18.59 -6.90 -15.05
CA ILE A 139 18.31 -6.19 -13.79
C ILE A 139 19.39 -6.48 -12.74
N SER A 140 19.77 -7.74 -12.55
CA SER A 140 20.79 -8.14 -11.55
C SER A 140 22.15 -7.50 -11.84
N ASN A 141 22.55 -7.45 -13.10
CA ASN A 141 23.80 -6.81 -13.52
C ASN A 141 23.76 -5.30 -13.31
N GLU A 142 22.65 -4.64 -13.65
CA GLU A 142 22.51 -3.19 -13.45
C GLU A 142 22.53 -2.81 -11.96
N LEU A 143 21.89 -3.59 -11.09
CA LEU A 143 22.01 -3.42 -9.64
C LEU A 143 23.46 -3.56 -9.18
N ALA A 144 24.17 -4.58 -9.68
CA ALA A 144 25.57 -4.83 -9.31
C ALA A 144 26.51 -3.71 -9.76
N LYS A 145 26.33 -3.20 -10.98
CA LYS A 145 27.10 -2.07 -11.53
C LYS A 145 26.93 -0.79 -10.72
N HIS A 146 25.72 -0.55 -10.21
CA HIS A 146 25.40 0.66 -9.45
C HIS A 146 25.60 0.52 -7.93
N LYS A 147 26.11 -0.63 -7.44
CA LYS A 147 26.26 -0.89 -5.99
C LYS A 147 27.03 0.19 -5.24
N SER A 148 27.99 0.86 -5.88
CA SER A 148 28.78 1.93 -5.27
C SER A 148 27.96 3.15 -4.87
N LEU A 149 26.78 3.36 -5.50
CA LEU A 149 25.87 4.46 -5.18
C LEU A 149 25.35 4.39 -3.74
N LEU A 150 25.30 3.20 -3.14
CA LEU A 150 24.82 2.98 -1.77
C LEU A 150 25.72 3.61 -0.68
N THR A 151 26.90 4.09 -1.03
CA THR A 151 27.86 4.66 -0.07
C THR A 151 27.51 6.08 0.37
N ASN A 152 26.70 6.80 -0.41
CA ASN A 152 26.34 8.19 -0.17
C ASN A 152 24.88 8.43 -0.58
N LYS A 153 24.43 9.68 -0.43
CA LYS A 153 23.21 10.16 -1.10
C LYS A 153 23.39 10.06 -2.61
N ILE A 154 22.37 9.58 -3.31
CA ILE A 154 22.42 9.40 -4.77
C ILE A 154 22.09 10.74 -5.45
N GLY A 155 22.95 11.19 -6.37
CA GLY A 155 22.70 12.41 -7.14
C GLY A 155 21.66 12.21 -8.25
N ASP A 156 20.98 13.27 -8.68
CA ASP A 156 19.89 13.18 -9.66
C ASP A 156 20.31 12.55 -11.01
N GLN A 157 21.55 12.82 -11.46
CA GLN A 157 22.13 12.22 -12.66
C GLN A 157 22.40 10.71 -12.49
N GLU A 158 22.91 10.31 -11.32
CA GLU A 158 23.13 8.90 -11.00
C GLU A 158 21.79 8.16 -10.87
N ARG A 159 20.78 8.82 -10.30
CA ARG A 159 19.42 8.33 -10.21
C ARG A 159 18.81 8.12 -11.60
N GLN A 160 18.96 9.09 -12.51
CA GLN A 160 18.51 8.90 -13.89
C GLN A 160 19.19 7.71 -14.55
N SER A 161 20.53 7.63 -14.48
CA SER A 161 21.29 6.50 -15.05
C SER A 161 20.78 5.16 -14.55
N PHE A 162 20.49 5.05 -13.25
CA PHE A 162 19.95 3.85 -12.64
C PHE A 162 18.53 3.53 -13.15
N VAL A 163 17.64 4.52 -13.17
CA VAL A 163 16.24 4.35 -13.59
C VAL A 163 16.15 4.01 -15.07
N ASP A 164 16.94 4.66 -15.92
CA ASP A 164 17.03 4.37 -17.36
C ASP A 164 17.46 2.93 -17.60
N ALA A 165 18.47 2.45 -16.87
CA ALA A 165 18.97 1.09 -17.00
C ALA A 165 17.91 0.04 -16.63
N LEU A 166 17.23 0.18 -15.49
CA LEU A 166 16.21 -0.79 -15.07
C LEU A 166 14.92 -0.70 -15.90
N GLY A 167 14.51 0.52 -16.25
CA GLY A 167 13.33 0.78 -17.08
C GLY A 167 13.48 0.21 -18.49
N GLN A 168 14.67 0.37 -19.09
CA GLN A 168 14.98 -0.19 -20.39
C GLN A 168 14.98 -1.72 -20.38
N ALA A 169 15.55 -2.37 -19.36
CA ALA A 169 15.53 -3.82 -19.21
C ALA A 169 14.08 -4.36 -19.18
N GLY A 170 13.21 -3.70 -18.41
CA GLY A 170 11.79 -4.02 -18.38
C GLY A 170 11.08 -3.79 -19.72
N SER A 171 11.52 -2.78 -20.50
CA SER A 171 11.00 -2.45 -21.84
C SER A 171 11.35 -3.52 -22.85
N SER A 172 12.62 -3.91 -22.89
CA SER A 172 13.13 -4.97 -23.75
C SER A 172 12.38 -6.28 -23.51
N TYR A 173 12.18 -6.69 -22.25
CA TYR A 173 11.45 -7.91 -21.91
C TYR A 173 10.01 -7.89 -22.42
N ARG A 174 9.21 -6.87 -22.08
CA ARG A 174 7.80 -6.83 -22.46
C ARG A 174 7.61 -6.73 -23.97
N ASN A 175 8.43 -5.93 -24.65
CA ASN A 175 8.36 -5.78 -26.11
C ASN A 175 8.74 -7.08 -26.84
N GLN A 176 9.68 -7.85 -26.29
CA GLN A 176 9.98 -9.19 -26.80
C GLN A 176 8.75 -10.10 -26.71
N ILE A 177 8.07 -10.12 -25.56
CA ILE A 177 6.88 -10.96 -25.36
C ILE A 177 5.69 -10.48 -26.21
N TYR A 178 5.44 -9.18 -26.30
CA TYR A 178 4.34 -8.64 -27.11
C TYR A 178 4.50 -8.96 -28.60
N ASN A 179 5.72 -8.86 -29.13
CA ASN A 179 5.98 -9.06 -30.56
C ASN A 179 6.14 -10.54 -30.94
N ASN A 180 6.73 -11.35 -30.06
CA ASN A 180 7.18 -12.70 -30.41
C ASN A 180 6.57 -13.82 -29.55
N GLY A 181 5.85 -13.48 -28.47
CA GLY A 181 5.38 -14.44 -27.48
C GLY A 181 6.53 -15.13 -26.73
N PHE A 182 6.20 -16.20 -26.00
CA PHE A 182 7.21 -17.06 -25.36
C PHE A 182 7.75 -18.08 -26.36
N SER A 183 9.07 -18.19 -26.47
CA SER A 183 9.71 -19.17 -27.35
C SER A 183 9.59 -20.62 -26.88
N SER A 184 9.14 -20.85 -25.64
CA SER A 184 9.16 -22.13 -24.94
C SER A 184 10.55 -22.71 -24.69
N LYS A 185 11.61 -21.92 -24.90
CA LYS A 185 12.96 -22.25 -24.44
C LYS A 185 13.13 -21.84 -22.99
N THR A 186 13.95 -22.59 -22.28
CA THR A 186 14.21 -22.35 -20.86
C THR A 186 15.69 -22.18 -20.57
N ALA A 187 16.00 -21.51 -19.46
CA ALA A 187 17.33 -21.35 -18.90
C ALA A 187 17.27 -21.50 -17.38
N ASP A 188 18.40 -21.84 -16.76
CA ASP A 188 18.48 -22.06 -15.32
C ASP A 188 19.04 -20.83 -14.58
N ILE A 189 18.37 -20.42 -13.51
CA ILE A 189 18.88 -19.46 -12.53
C ILE A 189 19.43 -20.26 -11.35
N SER A 190 20.69 -20.03 -10.96
CA SER A 190 21.24 -20.68 -9.77
C SER A 190 20.70 -20.04 -8.49
N THR A 191 20.59 -20.84 -7.43
CA THR A 191 20.22 -20.35 -6.09
C THR A 191 21.19 -19.27 -5.59
N ALA A 192 22.46 -19.35 -5.97
CA ALA A 192 23.48 -18.36 -5.62
C ALA A 192 23.19 -17.01 -6.30
N ASP A 193 22.91 -17.00 -7.61
CA ASP A 193 22.59 -15.78 -8.36
C ASP A 193 21.31 -15.13 -7.83
N LEU A 194 20.30 -15.94 -7.51
CA LEU A 194 19.06 -15.45 -6.94
C LEU A 194 19.28 -14.78 -5.56
N LYS A 195 20.11 -15.37 -4.69
CA LYS A 195 20.49 -14.76 -3.41
C LYS A 195 21.25 -13.45 -3.60
N VAL A 196 22.17 -13.39 -4.57
CA VAL A 196 22.90 -12.16 -4.90
C VAL A 196 21.93 -11.06 -5.32
N PHE A 197 21.00 -11.37 -6.24
CA PHE A 197 19.96 -10.45 -6.69
C PHE A 197 19.07 -9.94 -5.53
N ILE A 198 18.61 -10.83 -4.65
CA ILE A 198 17.75 -10.47 -3.52
C ILE A 198 18.48 -9.56 -2.54
N ARG A 199 19.71 -9.90 -2.17
CA ARG A 199 20.47 -9.13 -1.17
C ARG A 199 20.91 -7.77 -1.69
N ILE A 200 21.28 -7.66 -2.96
CA ILE A 200 21.58 -6.35 -3.53
C ILE A 200 20.32 -5.50 -3.66
N SER A 201 19.18 -6.09 -4.05
CA SER A 201 17.89 -5.39 -4.09
C SER A 201 17.50 -4.89 -2.70
N LEU A 202 17.61 -5.73 -1.66
CA LEU A 202 17.41 -5.31 -0.27
C LEU A 202 18.32 -4.15 0.14
N SER A 203 19.59 -4.16 -0.29
CA SER A 203 20.53 -3.08 0.04
C SER A 203 20.09 -1.73 -0.55
N PHE A 204 19.59 -1.72 -1.78
CA PHE A 204 19.02 -0.51 -2.41
C PHE A 204 17.70 -0.08 -1.79
N ILE A 205 16.85 -1.04 -1.43
CA ILE A 205 15.58 -0.78 -0.77
C ILE A 205 15.83 -0.16 0.61
N ASP A 206 16.66 -0.79 1.45
CA ASP A 206 16.98 -0.32 2.81
C ASP A 206 17.63 1.08 2.77
N HIS A 207 18.57 1.34 1.85
CA HIS A 207 19.13 2.68 1.61
C HIS A 207 18.04 3.71 1.27
N SER A 208 17.09 3.33 0.42
CA SER A 208 15.97 4.21 0.06
C SER A 208 15.01 4.44 1.23
N ILE A 209 14.81 3.47 2.11
CA ILE A 209 14.02 3.63 3.33
C ILE A 209 14.70 4.64 4.27
N ASP A 210 16.01 4.52 4.47
CA ASP A 210 16.78 5.46 5.30
C ASP A 210 16.69 6.90 4.77
N ALA A 211 16.78 7.08 3.44
CA ALA A 211 16.65 8.38 2.80
C ALA A 211 15.24 8.98 2.89
N ASN A 212 14.23 8.22 3.33
CA ASN A 212 12.83 8.64 3.40
C ASN A 212 12.30 8.84 4.84
N LYS A 213 13.19 8.86 5.84
CA LYS A 213 12.82 9.35 7.18
C LYS A 213 12.75 10.88 7.17
N ARG A 214 11.61 11.41 7.61
CA ARG A 214 11.35 12.86 7.75
C ARG A 214 12.03 13.42 8.99
N GLU A 215 12.20 14.73 9.02
CA GLU A 215 12.74 15.47 10.18
C GLU A 215 11.87 15.32 11.45
N ASP A 216 10.55 15.17 11.28
CA ASP A 216 9.60 14.92 12.39
C ASP A 216 9.61 13.47 12.90
N GLY A 217 10.43 12.59 12.29
CA GLY A 217 10.57 11.19 12.64
C GLY A 217 9.56 10.25 11.98
N LEU A 218 8.62 10.76 11.17
CA LEU A 218 7.75 9.95 10.32
C LEU A 218 8.48 9.53 9.04
N TYR A 219 7.81 8.75 8.19
CA TYR A 219 8.34 8.31 6.91
C TYR A 219 7.48 8.80 5.74
N HIS A 220 8.10 9.11 4.61
CA HIS A 220 7.38 9.49 3.39
C HIS A 220 6.57 8.33 2.82
N ALA A 221 5.34 8.60 2.38
CA ALA A 221 4.47 7.58 1.77
C ALA A 221 4.57 7.58 0.24
N TYR A 222 4.43 8.77 -0.32
CA TYR A 222 4.50 9.03 -1.75
C TYR A 222 5.40 10.24 -1.99
N ASN A 223 6.24 10.14 -3.00
CA ASN A 223 7.10 11.23 -3.46
C ASN A 223 6.74 11.59 -4.91
N LEU A 224 7.32 12.68 -5.41
CA LEU A 224 7.21 13.08 -6.80
C LEU A 224 8.59 13.06 -7.45
N ILE A 225 8.65 12.60 -8.70
CA ILE A 225 9.85 12.64 -9.52
C ILE A 225 9.64 13.51 -10.76
N THR A 226 10.69 14.20 -11.15
CA THR A 226 10.75 14.97 -12.40
C THR A 226 11.99 14.57 -13.17
N PHE A 227 11.81 14.18 -14.44
CA PHE A 227 12.91 14.04 -15.38
C PHE A 227 13.24 15.44 -15.91
N GLU A 228 14.39 15.96 -15.53
CA GLU A 228 14.79 17.34 -15.83
C GLU A 228 15.27 17.48 -17.28
N ASP A 229 14.96 18.61 -17.93
CA ASP A 229 15.34 18.87 -19.33
C ASP A 229 16.88 18.88 -19.54
N GLN A 230 17.63 19.28 -18.51
CA GLN A 230 19.10 19.29 -18.51
C GLN A 230 19.71 17.94 -18.09
N GLY A 231 18.87 16.91 -17.91
CA GLY A 231 19.22 15.62 -17.32
C GLY A 231 19.16 15.63 -15.79
N GLY A 232 18.91 14.45 -15.24
CA GLY A 232 18.68 14.16 -13.83
C GLY A 232 17.23 13.75 -13.55
N VAL A 233 17.04 12.92 -12.53
CA VAL A 233 15.72 12.65 -11.92
C VAL A 233 15.73 13.26 -10.52
N SER A 234 15.03 14.38 -10.37
CA SER A 234 14.88 15.06 -9.08
C SER A 234 13.74 14.44 -8.25
N ILE A 235 13.80 14.60 -6.92
CA ILE A 235 12.78 14.13 -5.98
C ILE A 235 12.23 15.32 -5.21
N SER A 236 10.90 15.42 -5.13
CA SER A 236 10.21 16.29 -4.18
C SER A 236 9.22 15.50 -3.34
N TYR A 237 8.86 16.05 -2.19
CA TYR A 237 8.17 15.33 -1.13
C TYR A 237 6.78 15.88 -0.88
N LEU A 238 5.86 15.01 -0.46
CA LEU A 238 4.50 15.34 -0.08
C LEU A 238 4.34 15.37 1.45
N ASP A 239 3.16 15.85 1.89
CA ASP A 239 2.75 15.85 3.30
C ASP A 239 2.84 14.45 3.93
N GLU A 240 2.93 14.41 5.26
CA GLU A 240 2.85 13.15 6.01
C GLU A 240 1.55 12.41 5.70
N MET A 241 1.62 11.08 5.53
CA MET A 241 0.43 10.26 5.30
C MET A 241 0.44 9.03 6.20
N LEU A 242 -0.73 8.69 6.74
CA LEU A 242 -0.92 7.53 7.61
C LEU A 242 -0.47 6.24 6.93
N GLU A 243 -0.76 6.10 5.63
CA GLU A 243 -0.44 4.90 4.85
C GLU A 243 1.07 4.59 4.80
N GLY A 244 1.92 5.62 4.71
CA GLY A 244 3.38 5.44 4.77
C GLY A 244 3.83 4.89 6.12
N GLN A 245 3.16 5.31 7.21
CA GLN A 245 3.52 4.88 8.55
C GLN A 245 3.11 3.42 8.77
N VAL A 246 1.89 3.05 8.34
CA VAL A 246 1.43 1.67 8.33
C VAL A 246 2.42 0.77 7.57
N ALA A 247 2.82 1.20 6.37
CA ALA A 247 3.68 0.42 5.52
C ALA A 247 5.11 0.27 6.07
N VAL A 248 5.73 1.33 6.59
CA VAL A 248 7.08 1.23 7.19
C VAL A 248 7.07 0.40 8.47
N LEU A 249 6.04 0.50 9.31
CA LEU A 249 5.87 -0.35 10.49
C LEU A 249 5.69 -1.83 10.10
N SER A 250 5.08 -2.09 8.95
CA SER A 250 4.87 -3.44 8.40
C SER A 250 6.08 -4.01 7.64
N SER A 251 7.14 -3.22 7.42
CA SER A 251 8.27 -3.59 6.55
C SER A 251 9.22 -4.62 7.17
N GLY A 252 9.19 -4.75 8.51
CA GLY A 252 10.18 -5.48 9.32
C GLY A 252 11.58 -4.83 9.32
N TYR A 253 11.73 -3.62 8.76
CA TYR A 253 13.01 -2.90 8.69
C TYR A 253 13.35 -2.22 10.01
N LEU A 254 12.35 -1.59 10.62
CA LEU A 254 12.50 -0.91 11.89
C LEU A 254 12.62 -1.93 13.03
N SER A 255 13.54 -1.68 13.95
CA SER A 255 13.51 -2.35 15.25
C SER A 255 12.27 -1.93 16.06
N PRO A 256 11.83 -2.72 17.05
CA PRO A 256 10.71 -2.34 17.92
C PRO A 256 10.87 -0.96 18.58
N ALA A 257 12.09 -0.54 18.89
CA ALA A 257 12.37 0.78 19.46
C ALA A 257 12.19 1.92 18.44
N GLN A 258 12.61 1.73 17.19
CA GLN A 258 12.38 2.70 16.12
C GLN A 258 10.89 2.79 15.77
N ALA A 259 10.18 1.67 15.76
CA ALA A 259 8.73 1.65 15.56
C ALA A 259 7.98 2.38 16.69
N ASP A 260 8.38 2.22 17.96
CA ASP A 260 7.84 2.99 19.07
C ASP A 260 8.10 4.50 18.91
N GLU A 261 9.28 4.90 18.42
CA GLU A 261 9.57 6.30 18.08
C GLU A 261 8.59 6.84 17.03
N VAL A 262 8.38 6.12 15.92
CA VAL A 262 7.42 6.51 14.87
C VAL A 262 6.02 6.69 15.46
N LEU A 263 5.53 5.74 16.27
CA LEU A 263 4.20 5.81 16.89
C LEU A 263 4.06 6.98 17.86
N ASN A 264 5.12 7.29 18.62
CA ASN A 264 5.19 8.46 19.48
C ASN A 264 5.10 9.77 18.68
N GLN A 265 5.73 9.84 17.50
CA GLN A 265 5.64 11.01 16.62
C GLN A 265 4.29 11.11 15.92
N MET A 266 3.71 9.99 15.47
CA MET A 266 2.37 9.96 14.89
C MET A 266 1.34 10.57 15.84
N ARG A 267 1.43 10.26 17.13
CA ARG A 267 0.53 10.80 18.16
C ARG A 267 0.62 12.33 18.32
N LYS A 268 1.76 12.93 17.97
CA LYS A 268 2.01 14.39 18.01
C LYS A 268 1.81 15.07 16.66
N SER A 269 1.67 14.28 15.58
CA SER A 269 1.57 14.77 14.22
C SER A 269 0.18 15.32 13.90
N LYS A 270 0.06 16.00 12.75
CA LYS A 270 -1.23 16.47 12.22
C LYS A 270 -2.15 15.35 11.75
N LEU A 271 -1.67 14.10 11.72
CA LEU A 271 -2.49 12.93 11.43
C LEU A 271 -3.41 12.58 12.60
N TYR A 272 -3.06 12.95 13.85
CA TYR A 272 -3.88 12.63 15.00
C TYR A 272 -5.09 13.57 15.10
N ARG A 273 -6.28 12.99 15.13
CA ARG A 273 -7.57 13.69 15.25
C ARG A 273 -8.17 13.44 16.64
N GLU A 274 -8.18 14.50 17.44
CA GLU A 274 -8.46 14.45 18.89
C GLU A 274 -9.88 14.03 19.26
N ASP A 275 -10.90 14.58 18.60
CA ASP A 275 -12.32 14.34 18.92
C ASP A 275 -12.72 12.86 18.79
N GLN A 276 -12.04 12.14 17.90
CA GLN A 276 -12.24 10.72 17.66
C GLN A 276 -11.11 9.85 18.22
N ASN A 277 -10.07 10.43 18.83
CA ASN A 277 -8.88 9.72 19.34
C ASN A 277 -8.31 8.73 18.29
N SER A 278 -8.15 9.17 17.05
CA SER A 278 -7.71 8.31 15.94
C SER A 278 -6.95 9.09 14.88
N TYR A 279 -6.73 8.53 13.69
CA TYR A 279 -5.85 9.09 12.67
C TYR A 279 -6.56 9.36 11.34
N ILE A 280 -6.29 10.53 10.75
CA ILE A 280 -6.69 10.88 9.37
C ILE A 280 -5.61 10.45 8.37
N LEU A 281 -5.97 10.34 7.08
CA LEU A 281 -5.05 9.83 6.05
C LEU A 281 -3.87 10.77 5.78
N TYR A 282 -4.12 12.08 5.81
CA TYR A 282 -3.18 13.17 5.59
C TYR A 282 -3.69 14.42 6.33
N PRO A 283 -2.83 15.41 6.61
CA PRO A 283 -3.20 16.62 7.34
C PRO A 283 -4.44 17.30 6.79
N ASN A 284 -5.33 17.70 7.70
CA ASN A 284 -6.43 18.59 7.36
C ASN A 284 -5.85 19.98 7.01
N LYS A 285 -6.41 20.64 5.99
CA LYS A 285 -5.94 21.96 5.55
C LYS A 285 -7.10 22.88 5.18
N ASP A 286 -6.89 24.18 5.37
CA ASP A 286 -7.82 25.19 4.90
C ASP A 286 -7.61 25.40 3.39
N LEU A 287 -8.68 25.23 2.63
CA LEU A 287 -8.68 25.55 1.20
C LEU A 287 -9.03 27.03 1.01
N PRO A 288 -8.41 27.72 0.02
CA PRO A 288 -8.77 29.08 -0.28
C PRO A 288 -10.26 29.20 -0.53
N ARG A 289 -10.87 30.25 0.04
CA ARG A 289 -12.29 30.54 -0.18
C ARG A 289 -12.51 30.89 -1.65
N PHE A 290 -13.76 30.80 -2.11
CA PHE A 290 -14.09 31.02 -3.52
C PHE A 290 -13.52 32.32 -4.10
N PHE A 291 -13.60 33.43 -3.35
CA PHE A 291 -13.13 34.75 -3.78
C PHE A 291 -11.60 34.91 -3.71
N GLU A 292 -10.87 34.00 -3.07
CA GLU A 292 -9.41 34.06 -2.91
C GLU A 292 -8.69 33.30 -4.04
N LYS A 293 -9.33 32.29 -4.63
CA LYS A 293 -8.69 31.30 -5.54
C LYS A 293 -8.11 31.85 -6.84
N ASN A 294 -8.76 32.85 -7.45
CA ASN A 294 -8.45 33.27 -8.82
C ASN A 294 -8.21 34.77 -8.84
N ASN A 295 -7.11 35.24 -8.24
CA ASN A 295 -6.75 36.65 -8.22
C ASN A 295 -5.37 36.83 -8.87
N VAL A 296 -5.36 37.32 -10.10
CA VAL A 296 -4.12 37.59 -10.85
C VAL A 296 -3.49 38.87 -10.31
N PRO A 297 -2.21 38.85 -9.87
CA PRO A 297 -1.54 40.03 -9.35
C PRO A 297 -1.50 41.17 -10.37
N ASN A 298 -1.63 42.42 -9.89
CA ASN A 298 -1.63 43.60 -10.77
C ASN A 298 -0.33 43.71 -11.59
N GLU A 299 0.83 43.44 -10.98
CA GLU A 299 2.14 43.47 -11.66
C GLU A 299 2.19 42.53 -12.87
N VAL A 300 1.57 41.35 -12.77
CA VAL A 300 1.51 40.40 -13.89
C VAL A 300 0.75 41.00 -15.06
N VAL A 301 -0.40 41.63 -14.79
CA VAL A 301 -1.20 42.28 -15.83
C VAL A 301 -0.47 43.49 -16.40
N GLU A 302 0.20 44.28 -15.57
CA GLU A 302 0.94 45.47 -15.99
C GLU A 302 2.13 45.12 -16.89
N ASN A 303 2.77 43.98 -16.65
CA ASN A 303 3.92 43.50 -17.43
C ASN A 303 3.54 42.72 -18.69
N SER A 304 2.31 42.20 -18.81
CA SER A 304 1.85 41.48 -20.00
C SER A 304 1.20 42.41 -21.03
N THR A 305 1.76 42.47 -22.24
CA THR A 305 1.16 43.22 -23.35
C THR A 305 -0.10 42.53 -23.85
N LEU A 306 -0.12 41.19 -23.86
CA LEU A 306 -1.31 40.41 -24.24
C LEU A 306 -2.49 40.71 -23.31
N LEU A 307 -2.31 40.59 -21.99
CA LEU A 307 -3.39 40.80 -21.01
C LEU A 307 -3.94 42.23 -21.06
N LYS A 308 -3.09 43.26 -21.11
CA LYS A 308 -3.53 44.66 -21.27
C LYS A 308 -4.32 44.87 -22.56
N THR A 309 -3.88 44.25 -23.66
CA THR A 309 -4.55 44.38 -24.96
C THR A 309 -5.90 43.67 -24.96
N LEU A 310 -6.02 42.51 -24.31
CA LEU A 310 -7.30 41.81 -24.16
C LEU A 310 -8.29 42.65 -23.34
N LEU A 311 -7.84 43.21 -22.20
CA LEU A 311 -8.65 44.08 -21.35
C LEU A 311 -9.14 45.33 -22.08
N THR A 312 -8.26 46.00 -22.83
CA THR A 312 -8.61 47.19 -23.63
C THR A 312 -9.67 46.87 -24.70
N ASN A 313 -9.61 45.66 -25.27
CA ASN A 313 -10.57 45.19 -26.26
C ASN A 313 -11.84 44.58 -25.65
N ASN A 314 -11.99 44.61 -24.32
CA ASN A 314 -13.07 43.93 -23.59
C ASN A 314 -13.18 42.43 -23.95
N ASN A 315 -12.06 41.78 -24.28
CA ASN A 315 -11.99 40.36 -24.54
C ASN A 315 -11.80 39.60 -23.21
N LYS A 316 -12.78 38.77 -22.86
CA LYS A 316 -12.83 38.00 -21.60
C LYS A 316 -12.44 36.53 -21.75
N GLN A 317 -11.92 36.12 -22.91
CA GLN A 317 -11.54 34.73 -23.17
C GLN A 317 -10.47 34.24 -22.19
N ILE A 318 -9.48 35.08 -21.85
CA ILE A 318 -8.37 34.72 -20.95
C ILE A 318 -8.49 35.40 -19.58
N ILE A 319 -8.68 36.73 -19.58
CA ILE A 319 -8.62 37.57 -18.38
C ILE A 319 -9.84 38.50 -18.30
N GLN A 320 -10.30 38.79 -17.10
CA GLN A 320 -11.34 39.78 -16.83
C GLN A 320 -10.94 40.68 -15.65
N LYS A 321 -11.41 41.93 -15.67
CA LYS A 321 -11.31 42.87 -14.55
C LYS A 321 -12.66 42.98 -13.85
N ASP A 322 -12.70 42.83 -12.54
CA ASP A 322 -13.92 42.99 -11.74
C ASP A 322 -14.28 44.47 -11.50
N SER A 323 -15.42 44.71 -10.86
CA SER A 323 -15.89 46.07 -10.54
C SER A 323 -15.07 46.80 -9.48
N THR A 324 -14.22 46.08 -8.74
CA THR A 324 -13.33 46.64 -7.71
C THR A 324 -11.92 46.90 -8.23
N GLY A 325 -11.61 46.41 -9.44
CA GLY A 325 -10.36 46.63 -10.13
C GLY A 325 -9.40 45.44 -10.10
N ASN A 326 -9.78 44.30 -9.52
CA ASN A 326 -8.96 43.08 -9.50
C ASN A 326 -9.07 42.32 -10.82
N TYR A 327 -8.12 41.44 -11.07
CA TYR A 327 -8.04 40.66 -12.29
C TYR A 327 -8.20 39.16 -12.00
N HIS A 328 -8.88 38.47 -12.89
CA HIS A 328 -9.18 37.04 -12.76
C HIS A 328 -9.02 36.36 -14.11
N PHE A 329 -8.46 35.15 -14.12
CA PHE A 329 -8.57 34.29 -15.30
C PHE A 329 -10.05 33.94 -15.56
N ASN A 330 -10.36 33.53 -16.79
CA ASN A 330 -11.70 33.08 -17.15
C ASN A 330 -12.19 31.96 -16.21
N GLY A 331 -13.40 32.11 -15.67
CA GLY A 331 -13.97 31.18 -14.70
C GLY A 331 -14.31 29.79 -15.24
N ASN A 332 -14.22 29.56 -16.55
CA ASN A 332 -14.42 28.25 -17.17
C ASN A 332 -13.13 27.40 -17.23
N PHE A 333 -11.98 27.95 -16.84
CA PHE A 333 -10.73 27.19 -16.84
C PHE A 333 -10.66 26.21 -15.68
N THR A 334 -10.31 24.97 -15.99
CA THR A 334 -10.10 23.92 -14.97
C THR A 334 -8.64 23.56 -14.77
N ASN A 335 -7.78 23.84 -15.76
CA ASN A 335 -6.36 23.51 -15.77
C ASN A 335 -5.63 24.25 -16.91
N THR A 336 -4.34 24.00 -17.04
CA THR A 336 -3.45 24.58 -18.04
C THR A 336 -3.88 24.27 -19.49
N ASP A 337 -4.51 23.12 -19.74
CA ASP A 337 -5.05 22.78 -21.08
C ASP A 337 -6.21 23.71 -21.46
N SER A 338 -7.04 24.09 -20.49
CA SER A 338 -8.11 25.07 -20.72
C SER A 338 -7.55 26.42 -21.16
N LEU A 339 -6.47 26.87 -20.53
CA LEU A 339 -5.76 28.09 -20.91
C LEU A 339 -5.11 27.96 -22.29
N ASN A 340 -4.44 26.84 -22.57
CA ASN A 340 -3.84 26.55 -23.88
C ASN A 340 -4.87 26.59 -25.02
N ASN A 341 -6.03 25.95 -24.81
CA ASN A 341 -7.13 25.94 -25.79
C ASN A 341 -7.70 27.34 -25.98
N ALA A 342 -7.91 28.09 -24.90
CA ALA A 342 -8.42 29.45 -25.02
C ALA A 342 -7.42 30.39 -25.72
N LEU A 343 -6.11 30.21 -25.52
CA LEU A 343 -5.06 30.94 -26.23
C LEU A 343 -5.03 30.61 -27.72
N SER A 344 -5.25 29.35 -28.11
CA SER A 344 -5.29 28.93 -29.53
C SER A 344 -6.55 29.38 -30.26
N GLU A 345 -7.64 29.64 -29.53
CA GLU A 345 -8.90 30.19 -30.06
C GLU A 345 -8.92 31.73 -30.13
N LEU A 346 -7.85 32.41 -29.71
CA LEU A 346 -7.79 33.87 -29.84
C LEU A 346 -7.74 34.30 -31.32
N PRO A 347 -8.42 35.39 -31.70
CA PRO A 347 -8.36 35.91 -33.07
C PRO A 347 -6.93 36.20 -33.55
N ALA A 348 -6.64 35.99 -34.84
CA ALA A 348 -5.31 36.13 -35.46
C ALA A 348 -4.58 37.45 -35.14
N ARG A 349 -5.30 38.53 -34.84
CA ARG A 349 -4.71 39.81 -34.40
C ARG A 349 -3.89 39.70 -33.09
N TYR A 350 -4.05 38.63 -32.32
CA TYR A 350 -3.30 38.37 -31.08
C TYR A 350 -2.19 37.32 -31.26
N GLU A 351 -2.05 36.69 -32.43
CA GLU A 351 -1.17 35.54 -32.67
C GLU A 351 0.29 35.81 -32.27
N ASN A 352 0.83 36.97 -32.64
CA ASN A 352 2.20 37.37 -32.29
C ASN A 352 2.38 37.55 -30.78
N LEU A 353 1.38 38.13 -30.09
CA LEU A 353 1.41 38.31 -28.63
C LEU A 353 1.30 36.97 -27.90
N VAL A 354 0.43 36.07 -28.38
CA VAL A 354 0.32 34.71 -27.83
C VAL A 354 1.64 33.97 -28.00
N SER A 355 2.24 34.00 -29.19
CA SER A 355 3.53 33.34 -29.43
C SER A 355 4.67 33.88 -28.56
N THR A 356 4.58 35.14 -28.11
CA THR A 356 5.62 35.78 -27.28
C THR A 356 5.40 35.53 -25.78
N GLU A 357 4.16 35.56 -25.31
CA GLU A 357 3.84 35.59 -23.86
C GLU A 357 3.17 34.30 -23.35
N LYS A 358 2.98 33.29 -24.20
CA LYS A 358 2.28 32.05 -23.82
C LYS A 358 2.93 31.37 -22.61
N ASP A 359 4.23 31.11 -22.67
CA ASP A 359 4.90 30.33 -21.62
C ASP A 359 4.88 31.07 -20.28
N ASP A 360 5.11 32.38 -20.29
CA ASP A 360 4.97 33.25 -19.10
C ASP A 360 3.56 33.20 -18.51
N LEU A 361 2.51 33.20 -19.35
CA LEU A 361 1.13 33.07 -18.88
C LEU A 361 0.81 31.69 -18.31
N LEU A 362 1.36 30.63 -18.89
CA LEU A 362 1.22 29.28 -18.34
C LEU A 362 1.92 29.19 -16.98
N HIS A 363 3.08 29.83 -16.81
CA HIS A 363 3.77 29.95 -15.53
C HIS A 363 2.95 30.72 -14.50
N VAL A 364 2.41 31.89 -14.84
CA VAL A 364 1.52 32.65 -13.93
C VAL A 364 0.30 31.83 -13.52
N PHE A 365 -0.31 31.12 -14.47
CA PHE A 365 -1.48 30.28 -14.19
C PHE A 365 -1.11 29.14 -13.24
N GLU A 366 0.05 28.51 -13.45
CA GLU A 366 0.57 27.49 -12.55
C GLU A 366 0.90 28.05 -11.17
N ASP A 367 1.58 29.20 -11.07
CA ASP A 367 1.93 29.83 -9.79
C ASP A 367 0.68 30.22 -8.98
N LEU A 368 -0.40 30.61 -9.67
CA LEU A 368 -1.67 30.98 -9.01
C LEU A 368 -2.45 29.77 -8.49
N PHE A 369 -2.47 28.66 -9.24
CA PHE A 369 -3.33 27.52 -8.94
C PHE A 369 -2.58 26.31 -8.34
N ASP A 370 -1.26 26.26 -8.44
CA ASP A 370 -0.37 25.21 -7.92
C ASP A 370 -0.85 23.79 -8.31
N HIS A 371 -1.16 23.61 -9.59
CA HIS A 371 -1.67 22.32 -10.10
C HIS A 371 -0.61 21.21 -10.02
N LYS A 372 0.69 21.54 -10.00
CA LYS A 372 1.78 20.59 -9.78
C LYS A 372 1.66 19.88 -8.43
N SER A 373 1.14 20.56 -7.41
CA SER A 373 0.91 19.98 -6.08
C SER A 373 -0.43 19.22 -5.97
N PHE A 374 -1.23 19.15 -7.05
CA PHE A 374 -2.49 18.43 -7.07
C PHE A 374 -2.27 16.92 -7.11
N THR A 375 -2.50 16.27 -5.96
CA THR A 375 -2.38 14.81 -5.83
C THR A 375 -3.66 14.06 -6.19
N GLY A 376 -4.79 14.76 -6.33
CA GLY A 376 -6.11 14.20 -6.63
C GLY A 376 -7.21 14.87 -5.83
N ARG A 377 -8.40 14.28 -5.83
CA ARG A 377 -9.58 14.84 -5.12
C ARG A 377 -9.40 14.90 -3.60
N SER A 378 -8.52 14.08 -3.04
CA SER A 378 -8.15 13.98 -1.61
C SER A 378 -8.06 15.32 -0.90
N GLY A 379 -7.31 16.25 -1.48
CA GLY A 379 -7.06 17.57 -0.94
C GLY A 379 -8.12 18.62 -1.27
N THR A 380 -9.26 18.25 -1.85
CA THR A 380 -10.24 19.21 -2.41
C THR A 380 -11.70 18.97 -1.99
N PHE A 381 -11.95 17.98 -1.14
CA PHE A 381 -13.27 17.65 -0.60
C PHE A 381 -13.21 17.22 0.88
N PHE A 382 -14.36 17.08 1.54
CA PHE A 382 -14.48 17.03 3.01
C PHE A 382 -15.17 15.76 3.58
N GLY A 383 -15.21 14.67 2.81
CA GLY A 383 -15.78 13.38 3.22
C GLY A 383 -15.07 12.23 2.52
N PHE A 384 -15.45 10.98 2.78
CA PHE A 384 -14.74 9.80 2.29
C PHE A 384 -13.25 9.83 2.69
N GLU A 385 -12.32 9.80 1.74
CA GLU A 385 -10.89 9.95 1.97
C GLU A 385 -10.49 11.41 2.26
N GLY A 386 -11.37 12.39 2.05
CA GLY A 386 -11.06 13.82 2.04
C GLY A 386 -10.63 14.43 3.37
N LEU A 387 -10.41 15.75 3.31
CA LEU A 387 -9.86 16.55 4.39
C LEU A 387 -10.64 16.39 5.71
N GLY A 388 -9.91 16.06 6.78
CA GLY A 388 -10.43 15.87 8.13
C GLY A 388 -11.21 14.56 8.35
N SER A 389 -11.32 13.70 7.34
CA SER A 389 -12.00 12.41 7.44
C SER A 389 -11.06 11.30 7.92
N ILE A 390 -11.54 10.48 8.86
CA ILE A 390 -10.88 9.23 9.24
C ILE A 390 -11.37 8.14 8.29
N TYR A 391 -10.46 7.41 7.66
CA TYR A 391 -10.79 6.26 6.83
C TYR A 391 -10.40 4.97 7.57
N TRP A 392 -11.40 4.27 8.11
CA TRP A 392 -11.19 3.27 9.16
C TRP A 392 -10.39 2.06 8.73
N HIS A 393 -10.45 1.68 7.46
CA HIS A 393 -9.62 0.57 6.95
C HIS A 393 -8.12 0.84 7.17
N MET A 394 -7.64 2.06 6.94
CA MET A 394 -6.23 2.38 7.15
C MET A 394 -5.85 2.39 8.64
N VAL A 395 -6.78 2.79 9.52
CA VAL A 395 -6.58 2.73 10.98
C VAL A 395 -6.51 1.27 11.46
N SER A 396 -7.33 0.37 10.94
CA SER A 396 -7.24 -1.05 11.29
C SER A 396 -6.00 -1.73 10.71
N LYS A 397 -5.49 -1.28 9.56
CA LYS A 397 -4.15 -1.67 9.09
C LYS A 397 -3.05 -1.20 10.03
N LEU A 398 -3.16 0.03 10.57
CA LEU A 398 -2.25 0.49 11.62
C LEU A 398 -2.32 -0.40 12.86
N ALA A 399 -3.53 -0.77 13.32
CA ALA A 399 -3.68 -1.67 14.47
C ALA A 399 -2.93 -2.99 14.24
N LEU A 400 -3.08 -3.59 13.06
CA LEU A 400 -2.37 -4.82 12.70
C LEU A 400 -0.86 -4.63 12.66
N ALA A 401 -0.37 -3.57 12.02
CA ALA A 401 1.06 -3.28 11.94
C ALA A 401 1.69 -3.07 13.32
N VAL A 402 1.01 -2.32 14.21
CA VAL A 402 1.47 -2.10 15.59
C VAL A 402 1.45 -3.41 16.39
N GLN A 403 0.46 -4.28 16.15
CA GLN A 403 0.39 -5.59 16.78
C GLN A 403 1.55 -6.50 16.35
N GLU A 404 1.88 -6.53 15.05
CA GLU A 404 3.02 -7.31 14.53
C GLU A 404 4.34 -6.86 15.20
N VAL A 405 4.55 -5.55 15.31
CA VAL A 405 5.73 -4.98 16.01
C VAL A 405 5.73 -5.31 17.50
N LEU A 406 4.57 -5.28 18.16
CA LEU A 406 4.44 -5.66 19.56
C LEU A 406 4.78 -7.13 19.78
N TRP A 407 4.27 -8.04 18.93
CA TRP A 407 4.64 -9.46 18.98
C TRP A 407 6.12 -9.69 18.73
N GLU A 408 6.71 -8.99 17.76
CA GLU A 408 8.15 -9.02 17.55
C GLU A 408 8.92 -8.59 18.80
N SER A 409 8.49 -7.51 19.45
CA SER A 409 9.07 -7.01 20.69
C SER A 409 9.03 -8.05 21.82
N ILE A 410 7.88 -8.71 21.98
CA ILE A 410 7.65 -9.77 23.00
C ILE A 410 8.54 -10.98 22.71
N HIS A 411 8.51 -11.52 21.49
CA HIS A 411 9.25 -12.73 21.13
C HIS A 411 10.77 -12.52 21.14
N LYS A 412 11.25 -11.32 20.78
CA LYS A 412 12.68 -10.98 20.87
C LYS A 412 13.13 -10.64 22.31
N GLN A 413 12.23 -10.67 23.30
CA GLN A 413 12.51 -10.25 24.68
C GLN A 413 13.18 -8.88 24.73
N SER A 414 12.63 -7.93 23.97
CA SER A 414 13.12 -6.55 23.92
C SER A 414 12.96 -5.87 25.29
N ASN A 415 13.51 -4.66 25.43
CA ASN A 415 13.36 -3.85 26.64
C ASN A 415 11.87 -3.73 27.04
N SER A 416 11.53 -4.13 28.26
CA SER A 416 10.14 -4.19 28.75
C SER A 416 9.40 -2.86 28.62
N LYS A 417 10.10 -1.72 28.76
CA LYS A 417 9.51 -0.38 28.59
C LYS A 417 9.04 -0.15 27.14
N VAL A 418 9.76 -0.67 26.16
CA VAL A 418 9.39 -0.57 24.74
C VAL A 418 8.17 -1.45 24.48
N SER A 419 8.15 -2.70 24.95
CA SER A 419 6.97 -3.57 24.79
C SER A 419 5.72 -2.98 25.47
N GLU A 420 5.87 -2.38 26.66
CA GLU A 420 4.78 -1.68 27.33
C GLU A 420 4.28 -0.45 26.57
N SER A 421 5.19 0.32 25.96
CA SER A 421 4.83 1.49 25.15
C SER A 421 4.10 1.07 23.87
N LEU A 422 4.61 0.08 23.15
CA LEU A 422 3.97 -0.50 21.97
C LEU A 422 2.57 -1.06 22.28
N ARG A 423 2.42 -1.71 23.43
CA ARG A 423 1.11 -2.18 23.91
C ARG A 423 0.12 -1.04 24.15
N LYS A 424 0.59 0.09 24.71
CA LYS A 424 -0.23 1.29 24.89
C LYS A 424 -0.65 1.87 23.54
N HIS A 425 0.26 1.95 22.58
CA HIS A 425 -0.05 2.40 21.22
C HIS A 425 -1.07 1.48 20.54
N TYR A 426 -0.85 0.16 20.59
CA TYR A 426 -1.77 -0.83 20.02
C TYR A 426 -3.20 -0.61 20.55
N TYR A 427 -3.34 -0.57 21.88
CA TYR A 427 -4.65 -0.40 22.49
C TYR A 427 -5.24 1.00 22.32
N ALA A 428 -4.43 2.04 22.21
CA ALA A 428 -4.92 3.37 21.85
C ALA A 428 -5.51 3.41 20.43
N VAL A 429 -4.91 2.68 19.47
CA VAL A 429 -5.45 2.55 18.11
C VAL A 429 -6.76 1.75 18.14
N VAL A 430 -6.79 0.59 18.83
CA VAL A 430 -7.99 -0.25 18.97
C VAL A 430 -9.14 0.51 19.65
N ASP A 431 -8.87 1.23 20.74
CA ASP A 431 -9.88 2.04 21.42
C ASP A 431 -10.36 3.21 20.53
N GLY A 432 -9.49 3.71 19.65
CA GLY A 432 -9.79 4.71 18.62
C GLY A 432 -10.77 4.22 17.54
N ILE A 433 -10.69 2.94 17.13
CA ILE A 433 -11.66 2.30 16.21
C ILE A 433 -13.09 2.43 16.77
N GLY A 434 -13.22 2.27 18.09
CA GLY A 434 -14.34 2.85 18.81
C GLY A 434 -15.50 1.93 19.15
N ALA A 435 -15.28 0.61 19.22
CA ALA A 435 -16.29 -0.36 19.71
C ALA A 435 -16.85 -0.01 21.10
N HIS A 436 -16.09 0.73 21.91
CA HIS A 436 -16.47 1.20 23.25
C HIS A 436 -16.86 2.69 23.32
N LYS A 437 -16.93 3.39 22.18
CA LYS A 437 -17.42 4.78 22.15
C LYS A 437 -18.92 4.81 22.45
N THR A 438 -19.41 5.93 22.98
CA THR A 438 -20.86 6.14 23.05
C THR A 438 -21.45 6.21 21.64
N PRO A 439 -22.70 5.75 21.43
CA PRO A 439 -23.35 5.87 20.11
C PRO A 439 -23.38 7.30 19.56
N LYS A 440 -23.42 8.31 20.44
CA LYS A 440 -23.35 9.72 20.04
C LYS A 440 -21.97 10.11 19.49
N ALA A 441 -20.89 9.66 20.13
CA ALA A 441 -19.53 9.95 19.68
C ALA A 441 -19.16 9.17 18.41
N TYR A 442 -19.63 7.92 18.30
CA TYR A 442 -19.46 7.08 17.12
C TYR A 442 -20.34 7.57 15.95
N GLY A 443 -21.58 7.97 16.26
CA GLY A 443 -22.61 8.39 15.30
C GLY A 443 -23.48 7.27 14.75
N ALA A 444 -23.36 6.06 15.29
CA ALA A 444 -24.12 4.86 14.95
C ALA A 444 -23.99 3.81 16.06
N PHE A 445 -24.40 2.55 15.80
CA PHE A 445 -24.07 1.43 16.68
C PHE A 445 -22.57 1.14 16.63
N PRO A 446 -21.83 1.23 17.75
CA PRO A 446 -20.37 1.06 17.75
C PRO A 446 -19.89 -0.35 17.41
N THR A 447 -20.79 -1.33 17.43
CA THR A 447 -20.52 -2.73 17.04
C THR A 447 -20.48 -2.92 15.53
N ASP A 448 -21.00 -1.96 14.76
CA ASP A 448 -21.13 -2.07 13.31
C ASP A 448 -19.96 -1.34 12.65
N PRO A 449 -19.25 -1.95 11.68
CA PRO A 449 -18.16 -1.30 10.97
C PRO A 449 -18.69 -0.30 9.92
N TYR A 450 -17.92 0.77 9.69
CA TYR A 450 -18.20 1.83 8.71
C TYR A 450 -16.92 2.21 7.97
N SER A 451 -17.03 2.66 6.71
CA SER A 451 -15.84 3.00 5.93
C SER A 451 -15.10 4.24 6.46
N HIS A 452 -15.82 5.29 6.85
CA HIS A 452 -15.20 6.55 7.25
C HIS A 452 -16.03 7.39 8.23
N THR A 453 -15.37 8.32 8.92
CA THR A 453 -16.00 9.33 9.78
C THR A 453 -15.46 10.72 9.41
N PRO A 454 -16.23 11.56 8.69
CA PRO A 454 -15.77 12.89 8.26
C PRO A 454 -15.69 13.87 9.45
N ALA A 455 -15.15 15.08 9.22
CA ALA A 455 -14.98 16.07 10.28
C ALA A 455 -16.31 16.52 10.91
N GLY A 456 -17.37 16.67 10.12
CA GLY A 456 -18.65 17.24 10.55
C GLY A 456 -19.78 16.25 10.82
N ARG A 457 -19.54 14.93 10.77
CA ARG A 457 -20.57 13.90 10.97
C ARG A 457 -19.99 12.68 11.68
N GLY A 458 -20.86 11.81 12.19
CA GLY A 458 -20.49 10.48 12.69
C GLY A 458 -20.21 9.48 11.57
N ALA A 459 -20.07 8.20 11.92
CA ALA A 459 -19.72 7.11 11.01
C ALA A 459 -20.62 7.03 9.75
N GLN A 460 -20.02 6.77 8.57
CA GLN A 460 -20.67 6.75 7.26
C GLN A 460 -20.29 5.48 6.47
N GLN A 461 -21.20 4.99 5.62
CA GLN A 461 -21.09 3.76 4.81
C GLN A 461 -20.99 2.46 5.64
N PRO A 462 -22.11 1.90 6.12
CA PRO A 462 -22.11 0.72 6.98
C PRO A 462 -21.72 -0.57 6.25
N GLY A 463 -21.15 -1.51 7.00
CA GLY A 463 -21.08 -2.93 6.65
C GLY A 463 -19.79 -3.35 5.96
N MET A 464 -19.82 -3.53 4.64
CA MET A 464 -18.81 -4.30 3.88
C MET A 464 -17.53 -3.50 3.57
N THR A 465 -16.90 -2.92 4.59
CA THR A 465 -15.57 -2.30 4.49
C THR A 465 -14.45 -3.32 4.68
N GLY A 466 -13.31 -3.12 4.01
CA GLY A 466 -12.12 -3.93 4.19
C GLY A 466 -11.52 -3.89 5.60
N GLN A 467 -11.95 -2.92 6.44
CA GLN A 467 -11.58 -2.82 7.84
C GLN A 467 -11.76 -4.14 8.60
N VAL A 468 -12.89 -4.84 8.38
CA VAL A 468 -13.27 -6.02 9.18
C VAL A 468 -12.26 -7.15 9.08
N LYS A 469 -11.56 -7.29 7.95
CA LYS A 469 -10.57 -8.35 7.79
C LYS A 469 -9.35 -8.10 8.68
N GLU A 470 -8.94 -6.85 8.80
CA GLU A 470 -7.77 -6.47 9.60
C GLU A 470 -8.11 -6.63 11.09
N ASP A 471 -9.34 -6.25 11.49
CA ASP A 471 -9.83 -6.40 12.86
C ASP A 471 -9.96 -7.88 13.27
N ILE A 472 -10.33 -8.78 12.35
CA ILE A 472 -10.32 -10.25 12.58
C ILE A 472 -8.89 -10.75 12.83
N LEU A 473 -7.92 -10.34 12.01
CA LEU A 473 -6.51 -10.71 12.19
C LEU A 473 -5.95 -10.19 13.51
N CYS A 474 -6.23 -8.92 13.83
CA CYS A 474 -5.92 -8.32 15.13
C CYS A 474 -6.50 -9.16 16.26
N ARG A 475 -7.76 -9.58 16.17
CA ARG A 475 -8.41 -10.34 17.24
C ARG A 475 -7.76 -11.71 17.47
N TRP A 476 -7.38 -12.43 16.41
CA TRP A 476 -6.60 -13.67 16.55
C TRP A 476 -5.22 -13.41 17.14
N GLY A 477 -4.58 -12.31 16.73
CA GLY A 477 -3.31 -11.87 17.30
C GLY A 477 -3.43 -11.45 18.77
N GLU A 478 -4.55 -10.89 19.23
CA GLU A 478 -4.78 -10.56 20.66
C GLU A 478 -4.86 -11.82 21.50
N PHE A 479 -5.54 -12.85 20.99
CA PHE A 479 -5.58 -14.18 21.59
C PHE A 479 -4.24 -14.93 21.49
N GLY A 480 -3.27 -14.38 20.75
CA GLY A 480 -1.95 -14.95 20.48
C GLY A 480 -2.02 -16.33 19.85
N VAL A 481 -2.92 -16.50 18.88
CA VAL A 481 -3.01 -17.71 18.06
C VAL A 481 -2.15 -17.52 16.83
N TYR A 482 -1.05 -18.25 16.71
CA TYR A 482 -0.16 -18.15 15.55
C TYR A 482 0.42 -19.49 15.13
N ALA A 483 0.70 -19.65 13.84
CA ALA A 483 1.25 -20.88 13.28
C ALA A 483 2.70 -20.69 12.84
N GLU A 484 3.57 -21.62 13.22
CA GLU A 484 4.99 -21.61 12.86
C GLU A 484 5.52 -23.05 12.74
N GLY A 485 6.29 -23.34 11.69
CA GLY A 485 6.85 -24.68 11.47
C GLY A 485 5.79 -25.80 11.41
N GLY A 486 4.56 -25.49 10.97
CA GLY A 486 3.43 -26.41 10.93
C GLY A 486 2.74 -26.68 12.28
N LYS A 487 3.19 -26.03 13.36
CA LYS A 487 2.60 -26.09 14.70
C LYS A 487 1.66 -24.91 14.94
N LEU A 488 0.75 -25.03 15.90
CA LEU A 488 -0.14 -23.94 16.32
C LEU A 488 0.14 -23.56 17.77
N PHE A 489 0.51 -22.31 18.01
CA PHE A 489 0.89 -21.78 19.31
C PHE A 489 -0.22 -20.92 19.91
N PHE A 490 -0.22 -20.82 21.25
CA PHE A 490 -1.16 -20.05 22.03
C PHE A 490 -0.42 -19.22 23.09
N ASP A 491 -0.46 -17.91 22.97
CA ASP A 491 0.20 -16.98 23.90
C ASP A 491 -0.77 -15.85 24.33
N PRO A 492 -1.28 -15.84 25.57
CA PRO A 492 -2.24 -14.84 26.03
C PRO A 492 -1.56 -13.52 26.45
N SER A 493 -0.27 -13.32 26.15
CA SER A 493 0.52 -12.16 26.59
C SER A 493 -0.08 -10.81 26.22
N ILE A 494 -0.93 -10.75 25.18
CA ILE A 494 -1.62 -9.52 24.78
C ILE A 494 -2.99 -9.37 25.45
N VAL A 495 -3.77 -10.45 25.57
CA VAL A 495 -5.14 -10.48 26.10
C VAL A 495 -5.32 -9.61 27.36
N ARG A 496 -6.33 -8.73 27.37
CA ARG A 496 -6.58 -7.89 28.54
C ARG A 496 -7.26 -8.71 29.66
N SER A 497 -6.95 -8.37 30.90
CA SER A 497 -7.47 -9.07 32.08
C SER A 497 -9.00 -9.08 32.17
N GLU A 498 -9.62 -8.00 31.72
CA GLU A 498 -11.07 -7.76 31.73
C GLU A 498 -11.84 -8.56 30.66
N GLU A 499 -11.14 -9.25 29.75
CA GLU A 499 -11.77 -10.11 28.75
C GLU A 499 -12.14 -11.50 29.28
N TYR A 500 -11.59 -11.88 30.43
CA TYR A 500 -11.94 -13.12 31.12
C TYR A 500 -13.26 -12.94 31.87
N LEU A 501 -14.09 -13.98 31.86
CA LEU A 501 -15.41 -13.91 32.50
C LEU A 501 -15.32 -13.81 34.02
N GLU A 502 -16.13 -12.94 34.62
CA GLU A 502 -16.32 -12.84 36.08
C GLU A 502 -17.36 -13.83 36.63
N GLU A 503 -18.05 -14.56 35.75
CA GLU A 503 -19.03 -15.58 36.12
C GLU A 503 -19.11 -16.65 35.03
N GLN A 504 -19.58 -17.84 35.39
CA GLN A 504 -19.80 -18.92 34.42
C GLN A 504 -20.86 -18.53 33.39
N LYS A 505 -20.64 -18.84 32.11
CA LYS A 505 -21.60 -18.59 31.02
C LYS A 505 -21.68 -19.76 30.04
N GLU A 506 -22.81 -19.85 29.33
CA GLU A 506 -22.99 -20.81 28.24
C GLU A 506 -22.58 -20.19 26.90
N PHE A 507 -21.71 -20.88 26.16
CA PHE A 507 -21.27 -20.52 24.82
C PHE A 507 -21.93 -21.42 23.78
N GLY A 508 -22.86 -20.88 23.00
CA GLY A 508 -23.48 -21.58 21.87
C GLY A 508 -22.67 -21.41 20.60
N PHE A 509 -22.37 -22.51 19.90
CA PHE A 509 -21.61 -22.50 18.65
C PHE A 509 -22.10 -23.60 17.70
N TYR A 510 -21.61 -23.58 16.45
CA TYR A 510 -21.78 -24.66 15.49
C TYR A 510 -20.45 -25.37 15.27
N ASP A 511 -20.41 -26.69 15.43
CA ASP A 511 -19.22 -27.49 15.16
C ASP A 511 -18.98 -27.68 13.65
N VAL A 512 -17.90 -28.38 13.29
CA VAL A 512 -17.50 -28.61 11.89
C VAL A 512 -18.51 -29.44 11.09
N GLU A 513 -19.43 -30.15 11.75
CA GLU A 513 -20.54 -30.90 11.15
C GLU A 513 -21.81 -30.03 11.04
N ASN A 514 -21.71 -28.75 11.39
CA ASN A 514 -22.79 -27.78 11.40
C ASN A 514 -23.90 -28.12 12.42
N GLU A 515 -23.55 -28.84 13.50
CA GLU A 515 -24.47 -29.11 14.59
C GLU A 515 -24.34 -28.04 15.68
N LYS A 516 -25.49 -27.65 16.24
CA LYS A 516 -25.55 -26.65 17.31
C LYS A 516 -25.13 -27.31 18.63
N GLN A 517 -24.02 -26.84 19.19
CA GLN A 517 -23.48 -27.29 20.45
C GLN A 517 -23.57 -26.19 21.51
N THR A 518 -23.33 -26.56 22.77
CA THR A 518 -23.23 -25.63 23.89
C THR A 518 -22.08 -26.05 24.79
N LEU A 519 -21.27 -25.07 25.22
CA LEU A 519 -20.12 -25.26 26.09
C LEU A 519 -20.24 -24.33 27.30
N THR A 520 -20.20 -24.90 28.50
CA THR A 520 -20.10 -24.12 29.74
C THR A 520 -18.69 -23.57 29.89
N VAL A 521 -18.55 -22.24 29.86
CA VAL A 521 -17.30 -21.52 30.08
C VAL A 521 -17.24 -21.08 31.55
N PRO A 522 -16.23 -21.53 32.32
CA PRO A 522 -16.16 -21.21 33.74
C PRO A 522 -15.80 -19.74 33.99
N LYS A 523 -15.94 -19.31 35.25
CA LYS A 523 -15.35 -18.06 35.73
C LYS A 523 -13.83 -18.07 35.52
N HIS A 524 -13.24 -16.91 35.24
CA HIS A 524 -11.83 -16.70 34.92
C HIS A 524 -11.36 -17.41 33.64
N ALA A 525 -12.30 -17.68 32.72
CA ALA A 525 -12.01 -18.20 31.39
C ALA A 525 -12.53 -17.28 30.29
N LEU A 526 -11.93 -17.43 29.11
CA LEU A 526 -12.30 -16.81 27.85
C LEU A 526 -12.52 -17.93 26.83
N CYS A 527 -13.51 -17.79 25.94
CA CYS A 527 -13.78 -18.77 24.89
C CYS A 527 -13.93 -18.10 23.53
N PHE A 528 -13.36 -18.73 22.51
CA PHE A 528 -13.49 -18.36 21.09
C PHE A 528 -13.39 -19.62 20.22
N THR A 529 -13.51 -19.48 18.91
CA THR A 529 -13.31 -20.60 17.98
C THR A 529 -12.16 -20.32 17.02
N TYR A 530 -11.38 -21.33 16.71
CA TYR A 530 -10.40 -21.31 15.62
C TYR A 530 -10.57 -22.57 14.77
N CYS A 531 -10.62 -22.42 13.44
CA CYS A 531 -11.05 -23.50 12.54
C CYS A 531 -12.38 -24.17 12.96
N GLN A 532 -13.28 -23.41 13.58
CA GLN A 532 -14.59 -23.87 14.10
C GLN A 532 -14.53 -24.88 15.26
N VAL A 533 -13.35 -25.06 15.86
CA VAL A 533 -13.21 -25.80 17.12
C VAL A 533 -13.19 -24.79 18.29
N PRO A 534 -13.99 -24.98 19.35
CA PRO A 534 -13.97 -24.12 20.52
C PRO A 534 -12.65 -24.25 21.29
N ILE A 535 -12.07 -23.11 21.62
CA ILE A 535 -10.86 -22.96 22.41
C ILE A 535 -11.22 -22.20 23.69
N VAL A 536 -10.86 -22.75 24.84
CA VAL A 536 -11.10 -22.15 26.16
C VAL A 536 -9.77 -21.86 26.84
N TYR A 537 -9.49 -20.58 27.07
CA TYR A 537 -8.35 -20.14 27.87
C TYR A 537 -8.78 -20.07 29.33
N HIS A 538 -8.06 -20.80 30.20
CA HIS A 538 -8.26 -20.82 31.64
C HIS A 538 -7.14 -20.01 32.29
N ARG A 539 -7.52 -18.93 32.97
CA ARG A 539 -6.61 -18.14 33.80
C ARG A 539 -6.63 -18.69 35.23
N GLU A 540 -5.53 -18.50 35.96
CA GLU A 540 -5.42 -18.87 37.38
C GLU A 540 -5.63 -20.38 37.62
N SER A 541 -5.15 -21.21 36.69
CA SER A 541 -5.23 -22.67 36.82
C SER A 541 -4.03 -23.23 37.58
N ASN A 542 -4.27 -24.23 38.43
CA ASN A 542 -3.21 -25.06 39.01
C ASN A 542 -2.55 -26.00 38.00
N SER A 543 -3.06 -26.04 36.76
CA SER A 543 -2.53 -26.82 35.64
C SER A 543 -1.89 -25.90 34.60
N LYS A 544 -0.96 -26.44 33.81
CA LYS A 544 -0.33 -25.74 32.67
C LYS A 544 -0.41 -26.63 31.43
N GLY A 545 -0.47 -26.01 30.26
CA GLY A 545 -0.44 -26.70 28.97
C GLY A 545 -1.80 -26.77 28.31
N ILE A 546 -2.00 -27.77 27.45
CA ILE A 546 -3.21 -27.98 26.65
C ILE A 546 -3.86 -29.31 27.02
N GLU A 547 -5.18 -29.33 27.12
CA GLU A 547 -6.01 -30.54 27.10
C GLU A 547 -6.87 -30.52 25.83
N LEU A 548 -6.63 -31.49 24.93
CA LEU A 548 -7.46 -31.73 23.76
C LEU A 548 -8.57 -32.71 24.13
N VAL A 549 -9.80 -32.35 23.79
CA VAL A 549 -10.92 -33.29 23.79
C VAL A 549 -11.09 -33.79 22.36
N LEU A 550 -10.98 -35.11 22.17
CA LEU A 550 -11.17 -35.76 20.89
C LEU A 550 -12.65 -36.11 20.68
N SER A 551 -13.06 -36.34 19.43
CA SER A 551 -14.45 -36.66 19.10
C SER A 551 -14.98 -37.95 19.73
N ASN A 552 -14.12 -38.88 20.12
CA ASN A 552 -14.47 -40.09 20.87
C ASN A 552 -14.60 -39.84 22.40
N GLY A 553 -14.42 -38.59 22.86
CA GLY A 553 -14.42 -38.19 24.27
C GLY A 553 -13.09 -38.40 25.00
N GLU A 554 -12.07 -38.96 24.34
CA GLU A 554 -10.73 -39.11 24.91
C GLU A 554 -10.07 -37.76 25.12
N LYS A 555 -9.29 -37.65 26.21
CA LYS A 555 -8.56 -36.44 26.57
C LYS A 555 -7.06 -36.65 26.40
N LYS A 556 -6.41 -35.82 25.58
CA LYS A 556 -4.96 -35.81 25.40
C LYS A 556 -4.38 -34.57 26.09
N LYS A 557 -3.44 -34.77 27.01
CA LYS A 557 -2.71 -33.69 27.69
C LYS A 557 -1.38 -33.41 26.98
N ILE A 558 -1.04 -32.14 26.88
CA ILE A 558 0.19 -31.62 26.27
C ILE A 558 0.77 -30.59 27.24
N ASP A 559 2.01 -30.77 27.69
CA ASP A 559 2.61 -29.88 28.70
C ASP A 559 3.03 -28.51 28.11
N GLN A 560 3.07 -28.39 26.78
CA GLN A 560 3.40 -27.17 26.06
C GLN A 560 2.14 -26.38 25.67
N HIS A 561 2.32 -25.10 25.36
CA HIS A 561 1.28 -24.20 24.84
C HIS A 561 1.23 -24.17 23.30
N HIS A 562 1.48 -25.31 22.67
CA HIS A 562 1.32 -25.46 21.23
C HIS A 562 0.86 -26.87 20.85
N LEU A 563 0.12 -26.97 19.75
CA LEU A 563 -0.15 -28.22 19.06
C LEU A 563 1.06 -28.62 18.22
N ASP A 564 1.37 -29.92 18.19
CA ASP A 564 2.33 -30.46 17.24
C ASP A 564 1.78 -30.41 15.80
N VAL A 565 2.61 -30.78 14.83
CA VAL A 565 2.26 -30.74 13.40
C VAL A 565 1.04 -31.61 13.07
N VAL A 566 0.87 -32.75 13.77
CA VAL A 566 -0.21 -33.69 13.51
C VAL A 566 -1.54 -33.15 14.05
N ASP A 567 -1.55 -32.67 15.28
CA ASP A 567 -2.74 -32.09 15.91
C ASP A 567 -3.14 -30.79 15.23
N ALA A 568 -2.18 -29.93 14.88
CA ALA A 568 -2.44 -28.71 14.11
C ALA A 568 -3.04 -29.03 12.73
N ALA A 569 -2.52 -30.03 12.01
CA ALA A 569 -3.08 -30.46 10.72
C ALA A 569 -4.52 -31.00 10.86
N ASN A 570 -4.83 -31.73 11.94
CA ASN A 570 -6.19 -32.18 12.21
C ASN A 570 -7.15 -31.00 12.41
N LEU A 571 -6.72 -29.97 13.13
CA LEU A 571 -7.47 -28.74 13.32
C LEU A 571 -7.66 -27.97 12.00
N PHE A 572 -6.57 -27.71 11.26
CA PHE A 572 -6.60 -26.93 10.01
C PHE A 572 -7.45 -27.60 8.91
N SER A 573 -7.42 -28.93 8.84
CA SER A 573 -8.22 -29.70 7.88
C SER A 573 -9.70 -29.80 8.26
N ARG A 574 -10.11 -29.29 9.43
CA ARG A 574 -11.49 -29.31 9.93
C ARG A 574 -12.09 -30.72 9.91
N ASN A 575 -11.28 -31.73 10.23
CA ASN A 575 -11.65 -33.15 10.07
C ASN A 575 -12.47 -33.73 11.24
N GLY A 576 -12.86 -32.90 12.21
CA GLY A 576 -13.69 -33.30 13.35
C GLY A 576 -13.00 -34.15 14.42
N LYS A 577 -11.70 -34.47 14.31
CA LYS A 577 -11.02 -35.29 15.32
C LYS A 577 -10.87 -34.59 16.68
N ILE A 578 -10.68 -33.27 16.67
CA ILE A 578 -10.57 -32.46 17.88
C ILE A 578 -11.91 -31.73 18.05
N SER A 579 -12.61 -32.02 19.15
CA SER A 579 -13.89 -31.40 19.45
C SER A 579 -13.75 -30.13 20.28
N GLN A 580 -12.75 -30.05 21.18
CA GLN A 580 -12.50 -28.91 22.06
C GLN A 580 -11.02 -28.79 22.42
N ILE A 581 -10.55 -27.57 22.69
CA ILE A 581 -9.19 -27.29 23.16
C ILE A 581 -9.27 -26.46 24.43
N HIS A 582 -8.72 -26.99 25.54
CA HIS A 582 -8.59 -26.26 26.79
C HIS A 582 -7.14 -25.88 27.00
N ILE A 583 -6.87 -24.61 27.28
CA ILE A 583 -5.52 -24.09 27.46
C ILE A 583 -5.40 -23.49 28.85
N TYR A 584 -4.43 -23.96 29.62
CA TYR A 584 -4.24 -23.58 31.00
C TYR A 584 -2.98 -22.74 31.14
N PHE A 585 -3.17 -21.52 31.62
CA PHE A 585 -2.10 -20.59 31.95
C PHE A 585 -2.01 -20.45 33.46
N SER A 586 -0.77 -20.49 33.97
CA SER A 586 -0.44 -20.32 35.39
C SER A 586 -0.48 -18.87 35.81
#